data_AF-A0A7K4FQR9-F1
#
_entry.id   AF-A0A7K4FQR9-F1
#
_cell.length_a   1.000
_cell.length_b   1.000
_cell.length_c   1.000
_cell.angle_alpha   90.00
_cell.angle_beta   90.00
_cell.angle_gamma   90.00
#
_symmetry.space_group_name_H-M   'P 1'
#
loop_
_entity.id
_entity.type
_entity.pdbx_description
1 polymer ?
#
loop_
_entity_poly.entity_id
_entity_poly.type
_entity_poly.pdbx_seq_one_letter_code
_entity_poly.pdbx_strand_id
1 'polypeptide(L)'
;FMQNKGENKLLISLLIAFFLGGFELTVSGSLNQIIASTFNSPSMAPLVISAYLAGSVIGSFLFGILVDSFGRKRTLEIGLIVFVLASSLIAISSNAFEFLILQGIQGLAIGGDSTAASPTIVEMIGKNWRGKAFVIVSTVWFLGDMLASIIGLYLLSFLPPSEVWRYSYLFALFLVIPFVFIRFTLKESQVWKEFGVIKRKFTSLQKRNIILFTVISSIDSIVAYVFPFILIPDFIAPYLGFS
;
A
#
# COMPACT_ATOMS: atom_id res chain seq x y z
N PHE A 1 19.73 -13.10 -14.50
CA PHE A 1 19.17 -12.21 -13.47
C PHE A 1 17.80 -12.65 -12.96
N MET A 2 17.06 -13.54 -13.65
CA MET A 2 15.93 -14.31 -13.12
C MET A 2 15.93 -15.65 -13.87
N GLN A 3 15.65 -16.78 -13.20
CA GLN A 3 15.83 -18.12 -13.80
C GLN A 3 14.56 -18.62 -14.51
N ASN A 4 13.39 -18.01 -14.29
CA ASN A 4 12.14 -18.51 -14.85
C ASN A 4 11.10 -17.41 -15.21
N LYS A 5 10.31 -17.61 -16.28
CA LYS A 5 9.27 -16.66 -16.73
C LYS A 5 8.19 -16.39 -15.66
N GLY A 6 7.97 -17.34 -14.74
CA GLY A 6 7.03 -17.18 -13.63
C GLY A 6 7.50 -16.20 -12.56
N GLU A 7 8.79 -16.15 -12.28
CA GLU A 7 9.39 -15.24 -11.29
C GLU A 7 9.28 -13.78 -11.77
N ASN A 8 9.53 -13.51 -13.04
CA ASN A 8 9.42 -12.16 -13.60
C ASN A 8 8.00 -11.61 -13.43
N LYS A 9 6.98 -12.42 -13.69
CA LYS A 9 5.58 -11.99 -13.56
C LYS A 9 5.20 -11.74 -12.10
N LEU A 10 5.72 -12.53 -11.16
CA LEU A 10 5.48 -12.31 -9.73
C LEU A 10 6.14 -11.01 -9.26
N LEU A 11 7.38 -10.75 -9.67
CA LEU A 11 8.07 -9.50 -9.33
C LEU A 11 7.34 -8.28 -9.90
N ILE A 12 6.95 -8.31 -11.18
CA ILE A 12 6.14 -7.25 -11.81
C ILE A 12 4.85 -7.05 -11.02
N SER A 13 4.22 -8.14 -10.58
CA SER A 13 3.02 -8.03 -9.77
C SER A 13 3.26 -7.33 -8.43
N LEU A 14 4.38 -7.59 -7.76
CA LEU A 14 4.69 -6.91 -6.50
C LEU A 14 4.99 -5.43 -6.74
N LEU A 15 5.74 -5.11 -7.79
CA LEU A 15 6.05 -3.71 -8.16
C LEU A 15 4.77 -2.91 -8.43
N ILE A 16 3.80 -3.48 -9.14
CA ILE A 16 2.51 -2.79 -9.38
C ILE A 16 1.74 -2.57 -8.07
N ALA A 17 1.77 -3.52 -7.13
CA ALA A 17 1.13 -3.32 -5.83
C ALA A 17 1.77 -2.17 -5.03
N PHE A 18 3.10 -2.07 -5.02
CA PHE A 18 3.80 -0.93 -4.41
C PHE A 18 3.49 0.39 -5.13
N PHE A 19 3.37 0.37 -6.46
CA PHE A 19 2.96 1.55 -7.23
C PHE A 19 1.58 2.05 -6.80
N LEU A 20 0.60 1.14 -6.70
CA LEU A 20 -0.77 1.47 -6.30
C LEU A 20 -0.85 1.94 -4.84
N GLY A 21 -0.06 1.32 -3.95
CA GLY A 21 0.05 1.77 -2.56
C GLY A 21 0.57 3.20 -2.43
N GLY A 22 1.63 3.53 -3.19
CA GLY A 22 2.16 4.89 -3.24
C GLY A 22 1.15 5.89 -3.83
N PHE A 23 0.44 5.49 -4.90
CA PHE A 23 -0.59 6.30 -5.52
C PHE A 23 -1.72 6.66 -4.54
N GLU A 24 -2.37 5.67 -3.94
CA GLU A 24 -3.55 5.91 -3.11
C GLU A 24 -3.21 6.56 -1.76
N LEU A 25 -2.07 6.23 -1.15
CA LEU A 25 -1.60 6.93 0.04
C LEU A 25 -1.40 8.42 -0.26
N THR A 26 -0.85 8.73 -1.43
CA THR A 26 -0.65 10.12 -1.87
C THR A 26 -1.97 10.83 -2.13
N VAL A 27 -2.94 10.19 -2.80
CA VAL A 27 -4.29 10.76 -2.97
C VAL A 27 -4.89 11.10 -1.61
N SER A 28 -4.79 10.17 -0.65
CA SER A 28 -5.31 10.33 0.71
C SER A 28 -4.64 11.49 1.45
N GLY A 29 -3.31 11.60 1.35
CA GLY A 29 -2.52 12.59 2.08
C GLY A 29 -2.59 13.98 1.45
N SER A 30 -2.38 14.08 0.14
CA SER A 30 -2.35 15.37 -0.57
C SER A 30 -3.72 16.06 -0.65
N LEU A 31 -4.82 15.29 -0.66
CA LEU A 31 -6.18 15.83 -0.74
C LEU A 31 -6.90 15.80 0.62
N ASN A 32 -6.21 15.53 1.73
CA ASN A 32 -6.83 15.35 3.05
C ASN A 32 -7.69 16.56 3.49
N GLN A 33 -7.26 17.79 3.22
CA GLN A 33 -8.00 19.01 3.54
C GLN A 33 -9.27 19.15 2.70
N ILE A 34 -9.18 18.81 1.40
CA ILE A 34 -10.32 18.80 0.48
C ILE A 34 -11.33 17.72 0.89
N ILE A 35 -10.84 16.55 1.30
CA ILE A 35 -11.68 15.46 1.81
C ILE A 35 -12.39 15.92 3.11
N ALA A 36 -11.65 16.52 4.04
CA ALA A 36 -12.20 17.01 5.30
C ALA A 36 -13.27 18.10 5.10
N SER A 37 -13.06 19.01 4.15
CA SER A 37 -14.05 20.03 3.80
C SER A 37 -15.28 19.45 3.10
N THR A 38 -15.12 18.42 2.26
CA THR A 38 -16.24 17.70 1.62
C THR A 38 -17.20 17.10 2.66
N PHE A 39 -16.67 16.61 3.78
CA PHE A 39 -17.49 16.07 4.88
C PHE A 39 -17.85 17.09 5.97
N ASN A 40 -17.55 18.38 5.79
CA ASN A 40 -17.71 19.43 6.79
C ASN A 40 -17.07 19.09 8.15
N SER A 41 -15.92 18.42 8.14
CA SER A 41 -15.25 17.92 9.35
C SER A 41 -13.74 18.18 9.30
N PRO A 42 -13.26 19.39 9.61
CA PRO A 42 -11.83 19.73 9.56
C PRO A 42 -10.94 18.83 10.44
N SER A 43 -11.47 18.38 11.58
CA SER A 43 -10.78 17.46 12.51
C SER A 43 -10.45 16.09 11.90
N MET A 44 -11.05 15.76 10.75
CA MET A 44 -10.81 14.52 10.02
C MET A 44 -9.46 14.52 9.29
N ALA A 45 -8.97 15.68 8.82
CA ALA A 45 -7.76 15.75 7.98
C ALA A 45 -6.55 14.99 8.56
N PRO A 46 -6.17 15.18 9.85
CA PRO A 46 -5.08 14.40 10.45
C PRO A 46 -5.45 12.93 10.71
N LEU A 47 -6.75 12.62 10.84
CA LEU A 47 -7.23 11.27 11.10
C LEU A 47 -7.17 10.38 9.85
N VAL A 48 -7.22 10.93 8.64
CA VAL A 48 -7.15 10.17 7.39
C VAL A 48 -5.87 9.33 7.32
N ILE A 49 -4.71 9.98 7.44
CA ILE A 49 -3.41 9.32 7.41
C ILE A 49 -3.26 8.43 8.66
N SER A 50 -3.71 8.91 9.83
CA SER A 50 -3.62 8.14 11.07
C SER A 50 -4.38 6.81 11.01
N ALA A 51 -5.58 6.81 10.43
CA ALA A 51 -6.39 5.61 10.24
C ALA A 51 -5.72 4.63 9.28
N TYR A 52 -5.20 5.12 8.15
CA TYR A 52 -4.42 4.31 7.22
C TYR A 52 -3.20 3.67 7.88
N LEU A 53 -2.47 4.43 8.71
CA LEU A 53 -1.30 3.94 9.44
C LEU A 53 -1.66 2.89 10.49
N ALA A 54 -2.69 3.16 11.29
CA ALA A 54 -3.19 2.20 12.27
C ALA A 54 -3.61 0.89 11.59
N GLY A 55 -4.33 1.00 10.47
CA GLY A 55 -4.67 -0.10 9.59
C GLY A 55 -3.44 -0.87 9.11
N SER A 56 -2.44 -0.17 8.58
CA SER A 56 -1.19 -0.76 8.08
C SER A 56 -0.46 -1.55 9.14
N VAL A 57 -0.32 -1.01 10.35
CA VAL A 57 0.31 -1.73 11.47
C VAL A 57 -0.45 -3.02 11.79
N ILE A 58 -1.78 -2.94 11.91
CA ILE A 58 -2.62 -4.12 12.17
C ILE A 58 -2.50 -5.14 11.03
N GLY A 59 -2.52 -4.69 9.78
CA GLY A 59 -2.38 -5.49 8.58
C GLY A 59 -1.07 -6.27 8.52
N SER A 60 0.04 -5.63 8.85
CA SER A 60 1.36 -6.28 8.91
C SER A 60 1.36 -7.50 9.85
N PHE A 61 0.69 -7.40 11.01
CA PHE A 61 0.56 -8.54 11.93
C PHE A 61 -0.38 -9.62 11.40
N LEU A 62 -1.58 -9.24 10.95
CA LEU A 62 -2.60 -10.19 10.48
C LEU A 62 -2.14 -10.97 9.27
N PHE A 63 -1.57 -10.29 8.28
CA PHE A 63 -1.11 -10.94 7.05
C PHE A 63 0.16 -11.75 7.26
N GLY A 64 1.01 -11.39 8.23
CA GLY A 64 2.11 -12.27 8.65
C GLY A 64 1.61 -13.66 9.07
N ILE A 65 0.53 -13.70 9.86
CA ILE A 65 -0.11 -14.97 10.28
C ILE A 65 -0.79 -15.67 9.10
N LEU A 66 -1.44 -14.91 8.21
CA LEU A 66 -2.10 -15.47 7.02
C LEU A 66 -1.11 -16.09 6.03
N VAL A 67 0.05 -15.46 5.82
CA VAL A 67 1.11 -15.98 4.95
C VAL A 67 1.56 -17.36 5.43
N ASP A 68 1.74 -17.52 6.74
CA ASP A 68 2.21 -18.76 7.36
C ASP A 68 1.16 -19.89 7.30
N SER A 69 -0.13 -19.54 7.26
CA SER A 69 -1.25 -20.50 7.33
C SER A 69 -1.86 -20.85 5.97
N PHE A 70 -2.10 -19.86 5.10
CA PHE A 70 -2.75 -20.04 3.79
C PHE A 70 -1.77 -20.03 2.61
N GLY A 71 -0.51 -19.68 2.87
CA GLY A 71 0.52 -19.52 1.86
C GLY A 71 0.55 -18.13 1.24
N ARG A 72 1.72 -17.77 0.68
CA ARG A 72 2.02 -16.40 0.22
C ARG A 72 1.10 -15.92 -0.91
N LYS A 73 0.90 -16.74 -1.94
CA LYS A 73 0.10 -16.32 -3.11
C LYS A 73 -1.33 -15.97 -2.70
N ARG A 74 -2.01 -16.85 -1.97
CA ARG A 74 -3.40 -16.62 -1.53
C ARG A 74 -3.50 -15.39 -0.63
N THR A 75 -2.53 -15.22 0.26
CA THR A 75 -2.51 -14.05 1.16
C THR A 75 -2.36 -12.75 0.38
N LEU A 76 -1.46 -12.71 -0.60
CA LEU A 76 -1.31 -11.57 -1.50
C LEU A 76 -2.61 -11.31 -2.29
N GLU A 77 -3.27 -12.35 -2.82
CA GLU A 77 -4.54 -12.21 -3.56
C GLU A 77 -5.67 -11.67 -2.68
N ILE A 78 -5.79 -12.15 -1.44
CA ILE A 78 -6.76 -11.63 -0.46
C ILE A 78 -6.47 -10.15 -0.19
N GLY A 79 -5.21 -9.77 0.02
CA GLY A 79 -4.82 -8.38 0.23
C GLY A 79 -5.24 -7.48 -0.94
N LEU A 80 -5.01 -7.94 -2.17
CA LEU A 80 -5.42 -7.21 -3.37
C LEU A 80 -6.95 -7.03 -3.45
N ILE A 81 -7.72 -8.08 -3.15
CA ILE A 81 -9.18 -8.01 -3.15
C ILE A 81 -9.65 -7.00 -2.09
N VAL A 82 -9.11 -7.08 -0.88
CA VAL A 82 -9.44 -6.15 0.21
C VAL A 82 -9.09 -4.71 -0.18
N PHE A 83 -7.92 -4.50 -0.79
CA PHE A 83 -7.49 -3.19 -1.29
C PHE A 83 -8.47 -2.63 -2.32
N VAL A 84 -8.77 -3.38 -3.39
CA VAL A 84 -9.67 -2.92 -4.46
C VAL A 84 -11.08 -2.64 -3.94
N LEU A 85 -11.60 -3.50 -3.06
CA LEU A 85 -12.92 -3.29 -2.45
C LEU A 85 -12.92 -2.05 -1.56
N ALA A 86 -11.90 -1.88 -0.72
CA ALA A 86 -11.78 -0.69 0.12
C ALA A 86 -11.70 0.59 -0.73
N SER A 87 -10.84 0.62 -1.75
CA SER A 87 -10.71 1.78 -2.66
C SER A 87 -12.00 2.09 -3.42
N SER A 88 -12.73 1.06 -3.85
CA SER A 88 -14.03 1.20 -4.50
C SER A 88 -15.07 1.82 -3.57
N LEU A 89 -15.12 1.34 -2.33
CA LEU A 89 -16.04 1.86 -1.31
C LEU A 89 -15.64 3.28 -0.88
N ILE A 90 -14.34 3.59 -0.81
CA ILE A 90 -13.87 4.95 -0.51
C ILE A 90 -14.39 5.93 -1.55
N ALA A 91 -14.25 5.61 -2.84
CA ALA A 91 -14.69 6.48 -3.93
C ALA A 91 -16.18 6.87 -3.85
N ILE A 92 -17.03 5.99 -3.32
CA ILE A 92 -18.48 6.22 -3.17
C ILE A 92 -18.93 6.56 -1.74
N SER A 93 -18.01 6.60 -0.78
CA SER A 93 -18.33 6.86 0.64
C SER A 93 -19.05 8.19 0.82
N SER A 94 -20.05 8.22 1.71
CA SER A 94 -20.92 9.39 1.88
C SER A 94 -20.78 10.09 3.23
N ASN A 95 -20.05 9.49 4.18
CA ASN A 95 -19.82 10.08 5.48
C ASN A 95 -18.36 9.91 5.94
N ALA A 96 -17.90 10.83 6.80
CA ALA A 96 -16.51 10.87 7.28
C ALA A 96 -16.08 9.61 8.03
N PHE A 97 -16.98 9.03 8.83
CA PHE A 97 -16.67 7.88 9.66
C PHE A 97 -16.44 6.62 8.83
N GLU A 98 -17.31 6.36 7.85
CA GLU A 98 -17.16 5.32 6.84
C GLU A 98 -15.85 5.49 6.06
N PHE A 99 -15.56 6.71 5.60
CA PHE A 99 -14.31 7.00 4.90
C PHE A 99 -13.09 6.62 5.76
N LEU A 100 -13.06 7.03 7.04
CA LEU A 100 -11.95 6.73 7.95
C LEU A 100 -11.80 5.23 8.22
N ILE A 101 -12.90 4.49 8.39
CA ILE A 101 -12.84 3.04 8.54
C ILE A 101 -12.27 2.39 7.28
N LEU A 102 -12.77 2.79 6.10
CA LEU A 102 -12.31 2.24 4.84
C LEU A 102 -10.83 2.57 4.58
N GLN A 103 -10.37 3.74 4.99
CA GLN A 103 -8.94 4.09 4.98
C GLN A 103 -8.11 3.15 5.86
N GLY A 104 -8.62 2.83 7.05
CA GLY A 104 -7.99 1.81 7.90
C GLY A 104 -7.94 0.43 7.22
N ILE A 105 -9.00 0.03 6.53
CA ILE A 105 -9.05 -1.24 5.80
C ILE A 105 -8.09 -1.24 4.60
N GLN A 106 -8.00 -0.13 3.86
CA GLN A 106 -7.05 0.04 2.76
C GLN A 106 -5.60 -0.02 3.28
N GLY A 107 -5.31 0.68 4.37
CA GLY A 107 -4.03 0.60 5.06
C GLY A 107 -3.69 -0.83 5.50
N LEU A 108 -4.67 -1.56 6.07
CA LEU A 108 -4.51 -2.96 6.45
C LEU A 108 -4.07 -3.84 5.27
N ALA A 109 -4.67 -3.64 4.09
CA ALA A 109 -4.27 -4.36 2.89
C ALA A 109 -2.81 -4.05 2.47
N ILE A 110 -2.39 -2.78 2.49
CA ILE A 110 -1.03 -2.38 2.11
C ILE A 110 0.02 -2.82 3.13
N GLY A 111 -0.24 -2.69 4.43
CA GLY A 111 0.65 -3.20 5.47
C GLY A 111 0.83 -4.71 5.37
N GLY A 112 -0.25 -5.42 5.05
CA GLY A 112 -0.19 -6.85 4.81
C GLY A 112 0.58 -7.25 3.54
N ASP A 113 0.32 -6.57 2.42
CA ASP A 113 0.99 -6.85 1.14
C ASP A 113 2.49 -6.55 1.23
N SER A 114 2.90 -5.43 1.86
CA SER A 114 4.32 -5.09 2.06
C SER A 114 5.07 -6.10 2.95
N THR A 115 4.41 -6.62 3.99
CA THR A 115 4.95 -7.67 4.87
C THR A 115 5.12 -9.01 4.14
N ALA A 116 4.19 -9.36 3.24
CA ALA A 116 4.27 -10.57 2.42
C ALA A 116 5.22 -10.44 1.22
N ALA A 117 5.34 -9.24 0.65
CA ALA A 117 6.13 -8.93 -0.54
C ALA A 117 7.63 -8.90 -0.25
N SER A 118 8.05 -8.23 0.83
CA SER A 118 9.46 -8.06 1.20
C SER A 118 10.26 -9.38 1.26
N PRO A 119 9.81 -10.43 1.98
CA PRO A 119 10.52 -11.71 2.00
C PRO A 119 10.50 -12.42 0.63
N THR A 120 9.41 -12.27 -0.13
CA THR A 120 9.27 -12.86 -1.46
C THR A 120 10.29 -12.27 -2.45
N ILE A 121 10.48 -10.95 -2.44
CA ILE A 121 11.49 -10.27 -3.26
C ILE A 121 12.90 -10.73 -2.87
N VAL A 122 13.17 -10.86 -1.58
CA VAL A 122 14.48 -11.27 -1.03
C VAL A 122 14.83 -12.73 -1.36
N GLU A 123 13.83 -13.59 -1.52
CA GLU A 123 14.00 -14.99 -1.94
C GLU A 123 14.24 -15.11 -3.44
N MET A 124 13.55 -14.30 -4.25
CA MET A 124 13.71 -14.29 -5.71
C MET A 124 15.03 -13.65 -6.15
N ILE A 125 15.60 -12.77 -5.34
CA ILE A 125 16.76 -11.96 -5.69
C ILE A 125 18.00 -12.40 -4.92
N GLY A 126 19.06 -12.69 -5.66
CA GLY A 126 20.36 -13.09 -5.10
C GLY A 126 20.90 -12.08 -4.09
N LYS A 127 21.64 -12.58 -3.08
CA LYS A 127 22.12 -11.81 -1.92
C LYS A 127 22.77 -10.46 -2.28
N ASN A 128 23.55 -10.41 -3.36
CA ASN A 128 24.29 -9.21 -3.78
C ASN A 128 23.42 -8.12 -4.42
N TRP A 129 22.15 -8.41 -4.70
CA TRP A 129 21.26 -7.53 -5.46
C TRP A 129 20.02 -7.10 -4.70
N ARG A 130 19.88 -7.56 -3.46
CA ARG A 130 18.77 -7.20 -2.57
C ARG A 130 18.66 -5.68 -2.37
N GLY A 131 19.78 -4.99 -2.16
CA GLY A 131 19.79 -3.53 -2.03
C GLY A 131 19.22 -2.82 -3.27
N LYS A 132 19.66 -3.22 -4.48
CA LYS A 132 19.14 -2.67 -5.74
C LYS A 132 17.66 -2.97 -5.94
N ALA A 133 17.19 -4.13 -5.50
CA ALA A 133 15.78 -4.48 -5.56
C ALA A 133 14.90 -3.58 -4.70
N PHE A 134 15.32 -3.32 -3.46
CA PHE A 134 14.61 -2.39 -2.58
C PHE A 134 14.61 -0.97 -3.13
N VAL A 135 15.71 -0.51 -3.73
CA VAL A 135 15.73 0.79 -4.43
C VAL A 135 14.69 0.84 -5.55
N ILE A 136 14.61 -0.20 -6.40
CA ILE A 136 13.59 -0.26 -7.47
C ILE A 136 12.17 -0.20 -6.90
N VAL A 137 11.90 -0.96 -5.83
CA VAL A 137 10.60 -0.96 -5.15
C VAL A 137 10.25 0.45 -4.64
N SER A 138 11.17 1.11 -3.93
CA SER A 138 10.98 2.48 -3.45
C SER A 138 10.78 3.48 -4.60
N THR A 139 11.55 3.36 -5.68
CA THR A 139 11.36 4.21 -6.88
C THR A 139 9.96 4.03 -7.46
N VAL A 140 9.48 2.79 -7.58
CA VAL A 140 8.15 2.50 -8.12
C VAL A 140 7.05 3.06 -7.21
N TRP A 141 7.22 3.02 -5.89
CA TRP A 141 6.32 3.69 -4.96
C TRP A 141 6.24 5.20 -5.22
N PHE A 142 7.39 5.88 -5.31
CA PHE A 142 7.45 7.32 -5.56
C PHE A 142 6.94 7.70 -6.96
N LEU A 143 7.05 6.81 -7.95
CA LEU A 143 6.41 7.02 -9.25
C LEU A 143 4.88 7.01 -9.13
N GLY A 144 4.32 6.15 -8.27
CA GLY A 144 2.89 6.14 -7.96
C GLY A 144 2.44 7.43 -7.29
N ASP A 145 3.19 7.88 -6.29
CA ASP A 145 3.01 9.17 -5.62
C ASP A 145 3.03 10.35 -6.60
N MET A 146 4.09 10.45 -7.41
CA MET A 146 4.22 11.51 -8.41
C MET A 146 3.02 11.52 -9.38
N LEU A 147 2.60 10.34 -9.84
CA LEU A 147 1.44 10.24 -10.74
C LEU A 147 0.15 10.65 -10.04
N ALA A 148 -0.07 10.26 -8.78
CA ALA A 148 -1.22 10.68 -7.99
C ALA A 148 -1.29 12.20 -7.84
N SER A 149 -0.16 12.83 -7.52
CA SER A 149 -0.05 14.29 -7.39
C SER A 149 -0.36 15.01 -8.71
N ILE A 150 0.21 14.55 -9.83
CA ILE A 150 -0.05 15.12 -11.16
C ILE A 150 -1.54 14.98 -11.53
N ILE A 151 -2.13 13.81 -11.28
CA ILE A 151 -3.54 13.57 -11.60
C ILE A 151 -4.46 14.39 -10.71
N GLY A 152 -4.17 14.50 -9.40
CA GLY A 152 -4.94 15.36 -8.50
C GLY A 152 -4.96 16.82 -8.97
N LEU A 153 -3.79 17.36 -9.33
CA LEU A 153 -3.66 18.72 -9.88
C LEU A 153 -4.38 18.89 -11.22
N TYR A 154 -4.26 17.90 -12.11
CA TYR A 154 -4.96 17.91 -13.39
C TYR A 154 -6.48 17.92 -13.19
N LEU A 155 -7.00 17.05 -12.32
CA LEU A 155 -8.42 16.94 -12.02
C LEU A 155 -8.98 18.22 -11.36
N LEU A 156 -8.21 18.90 -10.51
CA LEU A 156 -8.58 20.21 -9.95
C LEU A 156 -8.84 21.28 -11.02
N SER A 157 -8.29 21.13 -12.22
CA SER A 157 -8.52 22.07 -13.33
C SER A 157 -9.85 21.86 -14.05
N PHE A 158 -10.50 20.69 -13.88
CA PHE A 158 -11.72 20.31 -14.61
C PHE A 158 -12.91 20.01 -13.70
N LEU A 159 -12.66 19.70 -12.42
CA LEU A 159 -13.67 19.25 -11.47
C LEU A 159 -13.77 20.18 -10.26
N PRO A 160 -14.94 20.25 -9.60
CA PRO A 160 -15.06 20.89 -8.30
C PRO A 160 -14.09 20.24 -7.29
N PRO A 161 -13.43 21.01 -6.41
CA PRO A 161 -12.49 20.46 -5.43
C PRO A 161 -13.08 19.31 -4.62
N SER A 162 -14.36 19.42 -4.20
CA SER A 162 -15.05 18.40 -3.39
C SER A 162 -15.17 17.02 -4.06
N GLU A 163 -15.03 16.95 -5.39
CA GLU A 163 -15.17 15.70 -6.14
C GLU A 163 -13.81 15.11 -6.54
N VAL A 164 -12.74 15.91 -6.57
CA VAL A 164 -11.42 15.50 -7.10
C VAL A 164 -10.92 14.21 -6.46
N TRP A 165 -11.06 14.08 -5.15
CA TRP A 165 -10.58 12.88 -4.45
C TRP A 165 -11.31 11.61 -4.89
N ARG A 166 -12.63 11.67 -5.14
CA ARG A 166 -13.40 10.52 -5.64
C ARG A 166 -12.89 10.07 -6.99
N TYR A 167 -12.70 11.01 -7.91
CA TYR A 167 -12.19 10.72 -9.25
C TYR A 167 -10.73 10.23 -9.23
N SER A 168 -9.91 10.71 -8.30
CA SER A 168 -8.55 10.18 -8.09
C SER A 168 -8.57 8.71 -7.66
N TYR A 169 -9.46 8.31 -6.74
CA TYR A 169 -9.64 6.88 -6.40
C TYR A 169 -10.22 6.06 -7.55
N LEU A 170 -11.17 6.61 -8.31
CA LEU A 170 -11.69 5.93 -9.52
C LEU A 170 -10.58 5.72 -10.56
N PHE A 171 -9.68 6.68 -10.72
CA PHE A 171 -8.51 6.54 -11.59
C PHE A 171 -7.56 5.45 -11.07
N ALA A 172 -7.32 5.40 -9.76
CA ALA A 172 -6.54 4.32 -9.15
C ALA A 172 -7.15 2.94 -9.48
N LEU A 173 -8.46 2.78 -9.32
CA LEU A 173 -9.19 1.56 -9.66
C LEU A 173 -9.04 1.17 -11.13
N PHE A 174 -9.08 2.16 -12.03
CA PHE A 174 -8.81 1.91 -13.45
C PHE A 174 -7.38 1.37 -13.68
N LEU A 175 -6.39 1.93 -13.00
CA LEU A 175 -5.00 1.44 -13.04
C LEU A 175 -4.84 0.03 -12.43
N VAL A 176 -5.75 -0.38 -11.54
CA VAL A 176 -5.74 -1.73 -10.96
C VAL A 176 -6.23 -2.81 -11.94
N ILE A 177 -7.04 -2.46 -12.96
CA ILE A 177 -7.63 -3.46 -13.87
C ILE A 177 -6.56 -4.33 -14.56
N PRO A 178 -5.54 -3.77 -15.25
CA PRO A 178 -4.48 -4.57 -15.88
C PRO A 178 -3.73 -5.44 -14.88
N PHE A 179 -3.59 -4.96 -13.64
CA PHE A 179 -2.88 -5.65 -12.58
C PHE A 179 -3.60 -6.93 -12.14
N VAL A 180 -4.91 -6.82 -11.93
CA VAL A 180 -5.77 -7.95 -11.55
C VAL A 180 -5.68 -9.07 -12.59
N PHE A 181 -5.69 -8.72 -13.89
CA PHE A 181 -5.51 -9.71 -14.98
C PHE A 181 -4.15 -10.43 -14.91
N ILE A 182 -3.05 -9.70 -14.64
CA ILE A 182 -1.72 -10.29 -14.51
C ILE A 182 -1.66 -11.23 -13.30
N ARG A 183 -2.22 -10.82 -12.16
CA ARG A 183 -2.29 -11.61 -10.92
C ARG A 183 -3.05 -12.92 -11.11
N PHE A 184 -4.21 -12.91 -11.75
CA PHE A 184 -4.96 -14.14 -12.02
C PHE A 184 -4.29 -15.07 -13.05
N THR A 185 -3.41 -14.52 -13.91
CA THR A 185 -2.63 -15.32 -14.87
C THR A 185 -1.39 -15.99 -14.26
N LEU A 186 -1.02 -15.62 -13.03
CA LEU A 186 0.09 -16.23 -12.30
C LEU A 186 -0.32 -17.61 -11.78
N LYS A 187 0.20 -18.67 -12.38
CA LYS A 187 0.18 -20.02 -11.78
C LYS A 187 0.98 -19.98 -10.47
N GLU A 188 0.52 -20.70 -9.44
CA GLU A 188 1.23 -20.83 -8.16
C GLU A 188 2.72 -21.09 -8.40
N SER A 189 3.58 -20.28 -7.78
CA SER A 189 5.02 -20.52 -7.77
C SER A 189 5.28 -21.91 -7.16
N GLN A 190 6.04 -22.74 -7.87
CA GLN A 190 6.46 -24.09 -7.44
C GLN A 190 7.16 -24.10 -6.07
N VAL A 191 7.65 -22.95 -5.61
CA VAL A 191 8.33 -22.77 -4.32
C VAL A 191 7.46 -23.22 -3.14
N TRP A 192 6.12 -23.10 -3.19
CA TRP A 192 5.31 -23.57 -2.06
C TRP A 192 5.10 -25.10 -2.04
N LYS A 193 5.14 -25.76 -3.21
CA LYS A 193 5.04 -27.23 -3.28
C LYS A 193 6.28 -27.94 -2.73
N GLU A 194 7.45 -27.31 -2.80
CA GLU A 194 8.70 -27.88 -2.27
C GLU A 194 8.91 -27.58 -0.78
N PHE A 195 8.37 -26.47 -0.24
CA PHE A 195 8.54 -26.09 1.17
C PHE A 195 7.52 -26.71 2.14
N GLY A 196 6.55 -27.50 1.67
CA GLY A 196 5.62 -28.26 2.50
C GLY A 196 6.28 -29.31 3.42
N VAL A 197 7.59 -29.56 3.29
CA VAL A 197 8.33 -30.55 4.07
C VAL A 197 9.16 -29.93 5.21
N ILE A 198 9.43 -28.62 5.21
CA ILE A 198 10.24 -28.00 6.27
C ILE A 198 9.34 -27.25 7.26
N LYS A 199 8.69 -28.01 8.15
CA LYS A 199 8.24 -27.50 9.46
C LYS A 199 9.49 -27.07 10.26
N ARG A 200 10.04 -25.89 9.99
CA ARG A 200 11.08 -25.31 10.86
C ARG A 200 10.40 -25.00 12.19
N LYS A 201 10.82 -25.71 13.25
CA LYS A 201 10.49 -25.40 14.65
C LYS A 201 10.80 -23.92 14.88
N PHE A 202 9.76 -23.10 14.95
CA PHE A 202 9.85 -21.72 15.38
C PHE A 202 10.22 -21.71 16.88
N THR A 203 11.50 -21.49 17.19
CA THR A 203 11.96 -21.26 18.56
C THR A 203 11.60 -19.84 19.03
N SER A 204 11.26 -19.70 20.31
CA SER A 204 10.80 -18.45 20.95
C SER A 204 11.73 -17.24 20.77
N LEU A 205 13.02 -17.47 20.54
CA LEU A 205 14.03 -16.43 20.31
C LEU A 205 13.89 -15.72 18.94
N GLN A 206 13.32 -16.36 17.92
CA GLN A 206 13.09 -15.74 16.61
C GLN A 206 11.86 -14.84 16.56
N LYS A 207 10.83 -15.09 17.40
CA LYS A 207 9.61 -14.25 17.46
C LYS A 207 9.91 -12.81 17.83
N ARG A 208 10.85 -12.58 18.77
CA ARG A 208 11.24 -11.23 19.22
C ARG A 208 11.90 -10.43 18.09
N ASN A 209 12.78 -11.06 17.31
CA ASN A 209 13.46 -10.40 16.19
C ASN A 209 12.54 -10.16 14.98
N ILE A 210 11.56 -11.03 14.74
CA ILE A 210 10.56 -10.83 13.68
C ILE A 210 9.62 -9.69 14.03
N ILE A 211 9.10 -9.63 15.26
CA ILE A 211 8.27 -8.51 15.71
C ILE A 211 9.06 -7.21 15.64
N LEU A 212 10.32 -7.18 16.12
CA LEU A 212 11.18 -6.01 15.98
C LEU A 212 11.44 -5.63 14.51
N PHE A 213 11.64 -6.60 13.62
CA PHE A 213 11.87 -6.33 12.20
C PHE A 213 10.61 -5.80 11.51
N THR A 214 9.44 -6.36 11.78
CA THR A 214 8.15 -5.88 11.28
C THR A 214 7.83 -4.48 11.83
N VAL A 215 8.14 -4.22 13.10
CA VAL A 215 7.98 -2.90 13.71
C VAL A 215 8.94 -1.89 13.08
N ILE A 216 10.22 -2.24 12.91
CA ILE A 216 11.22 -1.37 12.27
C ILE A 216 10.88 -1.12 10.80
N SER A 217 10.46 -2.12 10.03
CA SER A 217 10.06 -1.93 8.62
C SER A 217 8.77 -1.12 8.49
N SER A 218 7.84 -1.28 9.45
CA SER A 218 6.63 -0.44 9.50
C SER A 218 7.00 1.00 9.86
N ILE A 219 7.91 1.22 10.82
CA ILE A 219 8.42 2.56 11.18
C ILE A 219 9.18 3.19 10.00
N ASP A 220 10.05 2.44 9.33
CA ASP A 220 10.77 2.90 8.13
C ASP A 220 9.78 3.28 7.03
N SER A 221 8.73 2.48 6.81
CA SER A 221 7.66 2.83 5.87
C SER A 221 6.89 4.09 6.28
N ILE A 222 6.65 4.28 7.59
CA ILE A 222 6.00 5.49 8.12
C ILE A 222 6.91 6.72 7.93
N VAL A 223 8.18 6.63 8.29
CA VAL A 223 9.12 7.77 8.26
C VAL A 223 9.55 8.12 6.85
N ALA A 224 9.81 7.13 5.98
CA ALA A 224 10.28 7.39 4.63
C ALA A 224 9.16 7.87 3.69
N TYR A 225 7.92 7.40 3.89
CA TYR A 225 6.83 7.66 2.95
C TYR A 225 5.74 8.60 3.47
N VAL A 226 5.66 8.90 4.77
CA VAL A 226 4.55 9.73 5.33
C VAL A 226 5.04 11.07 5.87
N PHE A 227 6.29 11.15 6.32
CA PHE A 227 6.89 12.37 6.82
C PHE A 227 6.84 13.55 5.82
N PRO A 228 7.03 13.35 4.50
CA PRO A 228 6.82 14.41 3.52
C PRO A 228 5.36 14.90 3.48
N PHE A 229 4.37 14.02 3.58
CA PHE A 229 2.95 14.40 3.46
C PHE A 229 2.35 15.05 4.71
N ILE A 230 2.94 14.85 5.89
CA ILE A 230 2.51 15.57 7.11
C ILE A 230 3.15 16.96 7.14
N LEU A 231 4.47 17.04 6.91
CA LEU A 231 5.20 18.30 7.06
C LEU A 231 5.05 19.26 5.88
N ILE A 232 4.96 18.76 4.63
CA ILE A 232 4.95 19.64 3.46
C ILE A 232 3.64 20.45 3.39
N PRO A 233 2.44 19.85 3.54
CA PRO A 233 1.20 20.63 3.57
C PRO A 233 1.14 21.60 4.75
N ASP A 234 1.55 21.20 5.95
CA ASP A 234 1.53 22.07 7.14
C ASP A 234 2.55 23.22 7.04
N PHE A 235 3.70 22.99 6.40
CA PHE A 235 4.71 24.02 6.17
C PHE A 235 4.30 24.99 5.05
N ILE A 236 3.60 24.52 4.01
CA ILE A 236 3.24 25.32 2.83
C ILE A 236 1.87 26.02 2.97
N ALA A 237 0.91 25.41 3.67
CA ALA A 237 -0.45 25.94 3.84
C ALA A 237 -0.50 27.42 4.31
N PRO A 238 0.33 27.87 5.27
CA PRO A 238 0.37 29.28 5.69
C PRO A 238 0.80 30.24 4.57
N TYR A 239 1.62 29.78 3.61
CA TYR A 239 2.11 30.58 2.48
C TYR A 239 1.15 30.57 1.29
N LEU A 240 0.18 29.64 1.26
CA LEU A 240 -0.87 29.55 0.23
C LEU A 240 -2.19 30.21 0.67
N GLY A 241 -2.26 30.76 1.89
CA GLY A 241 -3.44 31.49 2.39
C GLY A 241 -4.56 30.59 2.91
N PHE A 242 -4.28 29.30 3.15
CA PHE A 242 -5.19 28.41 3.86
C PHE A 242 -4.89 28.48 5.37
N SER A 243 -5.87 28.92 6.16
CA SER A 243 -5.82 28.99 7.62
C SER A 243 -6.51 27.80 8.29
#